data_AF-A0AAX2CGD7-F1
#
_entry.id   AF-A0AAX2CGD7-F1
#
_cell.length_a   1.000
_cell.length_b   1.000
_cell.length_c   1.000
_cell.angle_alpha   90.00
_cell.angle_beta   90.00
_cell.angle_gamma   90.00
#
_symmetry.space_group_name_H-M   'P 1'
#
loop_
_entity.id
_entity.type
_entity.pdbx_description
1 polymer ?
#
loop_
_entity_poly.entity_id
_entity_poly.type
_entity_poly.pdbx_seq_one_letter_code
_entity_poly.pdbx_strand_id
1 'polypeptide(L)'
;MRKGEILGLQWKNIDFERRTISVNRSLSHISEEFYEPKTATGKRLIVLPEITLHALEEQYKRIHVEKERYANLYKDYDLVCPTSKRKTL
;
A
#
# COMPACT_ATOMS: atom_id res chain seq x y z
N MET A 1 -1.12 -12.26 -0.09
CA MET A 1 -0.02 -11.48 0.55
C MET A 1 -0.15 -11.59 2.06
N ARG A 2 0.95 -11.48 2.81
CA ARG A 2 0.93 -11.39 4.27
C ARG A 2 0.43 -10.01 4.69
N LYS A 3 -0.18 -9.92 5.88
CA LYS A 3 -0.79 -8.68 6.40
C LYS A 3 0.19 -7.49 6.41
N GLY A 4 1.43 -7.70 6.87
CA GLY A 4 2.45 -6.65 6.89
C GLY A 4 2.80 -6.10 5.51
N GLU A 5 2.81 -6.95 4.48
CA GLU A 5 3.06 -6.53 3.09
C GLU A 5 1.90 -5.69 2.54
N ILE A 6 0.65 -6.03 2.89
CA ILE A 6 -0.53 -5.24 2.51
C ILE A 6 -0.50 -3.87 3.19
N LEU A 7 -0.21 -3.83 4.49
CA LEU A 7 -0.09 -2.58 5.25
C LEU A 7 1.13 -1.74 4.84
N GLY A 8 2.12 -2.37 4.21
CA GLY A 8 3.27 -1.72 3.60
C GLY A 8 3.07 -1.36 2.13
N LEU A 9 2.02 -1.78 1.45
CA LEU A 9 1.95 -1.61 -0.01
C LEU A 9 1.83 -0.13 -0.41
N GLN A 10 2.61 0.30 -1.41
CA GLN A 10 2.55 1.66 -1.98
C GLN A 10 1.99 1.67 -3.39
N TRP A 11 1.39 2.81 -3.80
CA TRP A 11 0.86 2.97 -5.15
C TRP A 11 1.93 2.81 -6.21
N LYS A 12 3.14 3.34 -5.98
CA LYS A 12 4.30 3.14 -6.88
C LYS A 12 4.72 1.68 -7.10
N ASN A 13 4.19 0.74 -6.33
CA ASN A 13 4.47 -0.69 -6.47
C ASN A 13 3.41 -1.45 -7.26
N ILE A 14 2.37 -0.77 -7.75
CA ILE A 14 1.32 -1.33 -8.60
C ILE A 14 1.57 -0.86 -10.04
N ASP A 15 1.67 -1.82 -10.94
CA ASP A 15 1.68 -1.60 -12.38
C ASP A 15 0.30 -1.97 -12.93
N PHE A 16 -0.51 -0.96 -13.24
CA PHE A 16 -1.88 -1.16 -13.72
C PHE A 16 -1.93 -1.66 -15.17
N GLU A 17 -0.95 -1.27 -16.00
CA GLU A 17 -0.86 -1.71 -17.40
C GLU A 17 -0.55 -3.21 -17.46
N ARG A 18 0.46 -3.64 -16.70
CA ARG A 18 0.87 -5.05 -16.63
C ARG A 18 0.02 -5.85 -15.64
N ARG A 19 -0.86 -5.20 -14.88
CA ARG A 19 -1.72 -5.78 -13.84
C ARG A 19 -0.89 -6.55 -12.82
N THR A 20 0.13 -5.93 -12.27
CA THR A 20 1.02 -6.58 -11.31
C THR A 20 1.33 -5.74 -10.07
N ILE A 21 1.67 -6.42 -8.98
CA ILE A 21 2.17 -5.83 -7.74
C ILE A 21 3.59 -6.32 -7.47
N SER A 22 4.48 -5.39 -7.17
CA SER A 22 5.82 -5.68 -6.66
C SER A 22 5.85 -5.56 -5.14
N VAL A 23 6.07 -6.67 -4.42
CA VAL A 23 6.14 -6.63 -2.95
C VAL A 23 7.54 -6.24 -2.49
N ASN A 24 7.71 -4.97 -2.08
CA ASN A 24 9.02 -4.39 -1.77
C ASN A 24 9.23 -4.01 -0.29
N ARG A 25 8.20 -4.06 0.54
CA ARG A 25 8.32 -3.82 1.99
C ARG A 25 7.19 -4.49 2.77
N SER A 26 7.42 -4.66 4.06
CA SER A 26 6.43 -5.16 5.02
C SER A 26 6.47 -4.33 6.28
N LEU A 27 5.31 -4.04 6.84
CA LEU A 27 5.17 -3.49 8.19
C LEU A 27 5.39 -4.60 9.23
N SER A 28 6.25 -4.35 10.20
CA SER A 28 6.43 -5.20 11.38
C SER A 28 5.30 -4.99 12.37
N HIS A 29 4.77 -6.07 12.92
CA HIS A 29 3.78 -6.01 14.00
C HIS A 29 4.39 -5.69 15.37
N ILE A 30 5.70 -5.87 15.53
CA ILE A 30 6.38 -5.72 16.82
C ILE A 30 6.91 -4.29 16.97
N SER A 31 7.69 -3.84 15.99
CA SER A 31 8.33 -2.51 16.01
C SER A 31 7.47 -1.41 15.38
N GLU A 32 6.39 -1.77 14.68
CA GLU A 32 5.57 -0.84 13.88
C GLU A 32 6.34 -0.10 12.77
N GLU A 33 7.54 -0.57 12.43
CA GLU A 33 8.38 -0.02 11.36
C GLU A 33 8.22 -0.76 10.03
N PHE A 34 8.57 -0.08 8.93
CA PHE A 34 8.65 -0.69 7.60
C PHE A 34 10.02 -1.30 7.38
N TYR A 35 10.03 -2.53 6.86
CA TYR A 35 11.26 -3.23 6.49
C TYR A 35 11.19 -3.70 5.05
N GLU A 36 12.31 -3.58 4.34
CA GLU A 36 12.48 -4.22 3.04
C GLU A 36 12.73 -5.73 3.20
N PRO A 37 12.33 -6.56 2.23
CA PRO A 37 12.67 -7.97 2.24
C PRO A 37 14.19 -8.14 2.28
N LYS A 38 14.69 -8.93 3.24
CA LYS A 38 16.13 -9.16 3.46
C LYS A 38 16.83 -9.88 2.30
N THR A 39 16.10 -10.43 1.34
CA THR A 39 16.65 -11.20 0.22
C THR A 39 15.93 -10.89 -1.09
N ALA A 40 16.62 -11.06 -2.23
CA ALA A 40 16.05 -10.90 -3.56
C ALA A 40 14.82 -11.79 -3.79
N THR A 41 14.80 -12.98 -3.18
CA THR A 41 13.66 -13.93 -3.20
C THR A 41 12.39 -13.36 -2.57
N GLY A 42 12.51 -12.38 -1.67
CA GLY A 42 11.37 -11.72 -1.05
C GLY A 42 10.65 -10.73 -1.96
N LYS A 43 11.31 -10.25 -3.03
CA LYS A 43 10.71 -9.43 -4.07
C LYS A 43 9.98 -10.35 -5.03
N ARG A 44 8.65 -10.44 -4.88
CA ARG A 44 7.80 -11.24 -5.76
C ARG A 44 6.81 -10.35 -6.51
N LEU A 45 6.60 -10.72 -7.76
CA LEU A 45 5.60 -10.12 -8.64
C LEU A 45 4.29 -10.91 -8.50
N ILE A 46 3.18 -10.21 -8.24
CA ILE A 46 1.86 -10.82 -8.08
C ILE A 46 0.97 -10.29 -9.21
N VAL A 47 0.39 -11.19 -10.00
CA VAL A 47 -0.59 -10.81 -11.03
C VAL A 47 -1.92 -10.45 -10.37
N LEU A 48 -2.56 -9.39 -10.83
CA LEU A 48 -3.82 -8.88 -10.33
C LEU A 48 -4.99 -9.38 -11.17
N PRO A 49 -5.95 -10.09 -10.56
CA PRO A 49 -7.27 -10.29 -11.15
C PRO A 49 -7.97 -8.95 -11.40
N GLU A 50 -8.86 -8.93 -12.38
CA GLU A 50 -9.63 -7.73 -12.76
C GLU A 50 -10.44 -7.14 -11.60
N ILE A 51 -11.08 -8.00 -10.80
CA ILE A 51 -11.78 -7.58 -9.57
C ILE A 51 -10.86 -6.81 -8.59
N THR A 52 -9.58 -7.16 -8.53
CA THR A 52 -8.61 -6.46 -7.68
C THR A 52 -8.23 -5.10 -8.25
N LEU A 53 -8.16 -4.93 -9.57
CA LEU A 53 -7.92 -3.64 -10.20
C LEU A 53 -9.06 -2.66 -9.89
N HIS A 54 -10.31 -3.10 -10.04
CA HIS A 54 -11.46 -2.26 -9.69
C HIS A 54 -11.45 -1.84 -8.21
N ALA A 55 -11.15 -2.78 -7.30
CA ALA A 55 -11.03 -2.46 -5.88
C ALA A 55 -9.90 -1.46 -5.59
N LEU A 56 -8.80 -1.52 -6.34
CA LEU A 56 -7.69 -0.56 -6.23
C LEU A 56 -8.09 0.83 -6.74
N GLU A 57 -8.81 0.93 -7.85
CA GLU A 57 -9.33 2.20 -8.35
C GLU A 57 -10.29 2.88 -7.36
N GLU A 58 -11.20 2.10 -6.75
CA GLU A 58 -12.09 2.60 -5.71
C GLU A 58 -11.33 3.03 -4.45
N GLN A 59 -10.30 2.27 -4.05
CA GLN A 59 -9.42 2.63 -2.95
C GLN A 59 -8.67 3.93 -3.22
N TYR A 60 -8.18 4.14 -4.45
CA TYR A 60 -7.48 5.37 -4.84
C TYR A 60 -8.40 6.59 -4.69
N LYS A 61 -9.63 6.51 -5.22
CA LYS A 61 -10.65 7.57 -5.09
C LYS A 61 -10.97 7.89 -3.63
N ARG A 62 -11.17 6.86 -2.80
CA ARG A 62 -11.44 7.03 -1.36
C ARG A 62 -10.31 7.76 -0.64
N ILE A 63 -9.05 7.36 -0.89
CA ILE A 63 -7.89 8.02 -0.27
C ILE A 63 -7.81 9.48 -0.69
N HIS A 64 -8.08 9.80 -1.96
CA HIS A 64 -8.07 11.18 -2.43
C HIS A 64 -9.05 12.06 -1.63
N VAL A 65 -10.28 11.59 -1.46
CA VAL A 65 -11.30 12.28 -0.64
C VAL A 65 -10.86 12.41 0.83
N GLU A 66 -10.20 11.39 1.39
CA GLU A 66 -9.66 11.47 2.76
C GLU A 66 -8.52 12.48 2.88
N LYS A 67 -7.61 12.53 1.90
CA LYS A 67 -6.52 13.51 1.85
C LYS A 67 -7.07 14.93 1.85
N GLU A 68 -8.08 15.21 1.04
CA GLU A 68 -8.76 16.50 1.01
C GLU A 68 -9.41 16.84 2.36
N ARG A 69 -10.09 15.86 2.98
CA ARG A 69 -10.77 16.04 4.27
C ARG A 69 -9.82 16.41 5.41
N TYR A 70 -8.67 15.76 5.48
CA TYR A 70 -7.69 15.99 6.56
C TYR A 70 -6.68 17.08 6.23
N ALA A 71 -6.59 17.51 4.96
CA ALA A 71 -5.70 18.54 4.46
C ALA A 71 -4.28 18.38 5.04
N ASN A 72 -3.80 19.40 5.78
CA ASN A 72 -2.45 19.46 6.33
C ASN A 72 -2.18 18.43 7.46
N LEU A 73 -3.22 17.80 8.01
CA LEU A 73 -3.08 16.75 9.03
C LEU A 73 -2.85 15.37 8.41
N TYR A 74 -3.04 15.24 7.09
CA TYR A 74 -2.84 13.97 6.40
C TYR A 74 -1.35 13.71 6.15
N LYS A 75 -0.80 12.68 6.78
CA LYS A 75 0.57 12.24 6.50
C LYS A 75 0.60 11.25 5.34
N ASP A 76 1.04 11.71 4.18
CA ASP A 76 1.04 10.91 2.95
C ASP A 76 2.27 10.02 2.82
N TYR A 77 2.11 8.75 3.19
CA TYR A 77 3.13 7.70 2.99
C TYR A 77 2.98 6.96 1.65
N ASP A 78 2.14 7.47 0.74
CA ASP A 78 1.82 6.82 -0.53
C ASP A 78 1.26 5.39 -0.35
N LEU A 79 0.52 5.16 0.74
CA LEU A 79 -0.01 3.84 1.09
C LEU A 79 -1.28 3.50 0.30
N VAL A 80 -1.38 2.25 -0.13
CA VAL A 80 -2.62 1.70 -0.71
C VAL A 80 -3.65 1.43 0.38
N CYS A 81 -3.22 1.01 1.57
CA CYS A 81 -4.09 0.72 2.72
C CYS A 81 -3.70 1.57 3.96
N PRO A 82 -3.93 2.90 3.96
CA PRO A 82 -3.60 3.76 5.09
C PRO A 82 -4.51 3.48 6.29
N THR A 83 -3.92 3.23 7.46
CA THR A 83 -4.66 3.07 8.73
C THR A 83 -4.77 4.40 9.46
N SER A 84 -5.83 4.64 10.24
CA SER A 84 -6.03 5.90 11.02
C SER A 84 -4.79 6.32 11.80
N LYS A 85 -4.14 5.40 12.52
CA LYS A 85 -2.88 5.66 13.27
C LYS A 85 -1.69 6.14 12.42
N ARG A 86 -1.72 5.95 11.10
CA ARG A 86 -0.60 6.23 10.17
C ARG A 86 -0.91 7.34 9.17
N LYS A 87 -2.15 7.86 9.16
CA LYS A 87 -2.55 8.99 8.29
C LYS A 87 -2.81 10.29 9.05
N THR A 88 -2.96 10.24 10.38
CA THR A 88 -3.18 11.40 11.24
C THR A 88 -2.30 11.30 12.48
N LEU A 89 -1.73 12.42 12.92
CA LEU A 89 -1.09 12.54 14.24
C LEU A 89 -2.14 12.41 15.36
#